data_AF-A0A0N0MNM5-F1
#
_entry.id   AF-A0A0N0MNM5-F1
#
_cell.length_a   1.000
_cell.length_b   1.000
_cell.length_c   1.000
_cell.angle_alpha   90.00
_cell.angle_beta   90.00
_cell.angle_gamma   90.00
#
_symmetry.space_group_name_H-M   'P 1'
#
loop_
_entity.id
_entity.type
_entity.pdbx_description
1 polymer ?
#
loop_
_entity_poly.entity_id
_entity_poly.type
_entity_poly.pdbx_seq_one_letter_code
_entity_poly.pdbx_strand_id
1 'polypeptide(L)'
;MSDLKADTQRIRECSRALQRIYDAFTSRANPAEDYTAAELGNQQVVDAFQEFADNWKIHRQDLAERIRTLGTITWEAAKSYDEIDTKLADALRGQDAKAKNGGGGPR
;
A
#
# COMPACT_ATOMS: atom_id res chain seq x y z
N MET A 1 6.39 -18.92 22.09
CA MET A 1 6.10 -17.76 21.21
C MET A 1 4.65 -17.90 20.80
N SER A 2 3.80 -16.93 21.17
CA SER A 2 2.40 -16.94 20.75
C SER A 2 2.35 -17.08 19.23
N ASP A 3 1.52 -17.99 18.75
CA ASP A 3 1.31 -18.36 17.36
C ASP A 3 0.82 -17.14 16.54
N LEU A 4 1.75 -16.23 16.21
CA LEU A 4 1.47 -15.03 15.45
C LEU A 4 1.35 -15.44 13.99
N LYS A 5 0.19 -15.99 13.63
CA LYS A 5 -0.15 -16.25 12.24
C LYS A 5 -0.36 -14.88 11.57
N ALA A 6 0.70 -14.35 10.97
CA ALA A 6 0.61 -13.13 10.20
C ALA A 6 -0.40 -13.36 9.07
N ASP A 7 -1.49 -12.59 9.09
CA ASP A 7 -2.47 -12.59 8.01
C ASP A 7 -1.88 -11.81 6.82
N THR A 8 -0.96 -12.45 6.11
CA THR A 8 -0.25 -11.84 4.97
C THR A 8 -1.24 -11.42 3.88
N GLN A 9 -2.35 -12.14 3.74
CA GLN A 9 -3.44 -11.74 2.85
C GLN A 9 -4.02 -10.38 3.26
N ARG A 10 -4.40 -10.20 4.53
CA ARG A 10 -4.93 -8.93 5.02
C ARG A 10 -3.92 -7.79 4.89
N ILE A 11 -2.63 -8.05 5.12
CA ILE A 11 -1.57 -7.05 4.90
C ILE A 11 -1.51 -6.63 3.42
N ARG A 12 -1.55 -7.59 2.48
CA ARG A 12 -1.60 -7.28 1.04
C ARG A 12 -2.87 -6.51 0.64
N GLU A 13 -4.01 -6.86 1.22
CA GLU A 13 -5.29 -6.16 1.00
C GLU A 13 -5.22 -4.71 1.49
N CYS A 14 -4.63 -4.46 2.67
CA CYS A 14 -4.38 -3.11 3.19
C CYS A 14 -3.49 -2.31 2.23
N SER A 15 -2.39 -2.89 1.75
CA SER A 15 -1.50 -2.21 0.78
C SER A 15 -2.25 -1.84 -0.51
N ARG A 16 -3.07 -2.75 -1.05
CA ARG A 16 -3.92 -2.47 -2.23
C ARG A 16 -4.95 -1.39 -1.96
N ALA A 17 -5.53 -1.34 -0.76
CA ALA A 17 -6.46 -0.29 -0.38
C ALA A 17 -5.78 1.08 -0.32
N LEU A 18 -4.58 1.15 0.26
CA LEU A 18 -3.77 2.37 0.29
C LEU A 18 -3.42 2.85 -1.12
N GLN A 19 -3.06 1.94 -2.03
CA GLN A 19 -2.82 2.29 -3.43
C GLN A 19 -4.06 2.90 -4.09
N ARG A 20 -5.25 2.31 -3.89
CA ARG A 20 -6.51 2.89 -4.44
C ARG A 20 -6.79 4.28 -3.91
N ILE A 21 -6.53 4.52 -2.62
CA ILE A 21 -6.74 5.84 -2.01
C ILE A 21 -5.72 6.84 -2.61
N TYR A 22 -4.46 6.45 -2.76
CA TYR A 22 -3.45 7.25 -3.44
C TYR A 22 -3.87 7.64 -4.87
N ASP A 23 -4.36 6.67 -5.64
CA ASP A 23 -4.83 6.89 -7.02
C ASP A 23 -6.03 7.86 -7.04
N ALA A 24 -6.95 7.74 -6.07
CA ALA A 24 -8.08 8.67 -5.94
C ALA A 24 -7.63 10.11 -5.66
N PHE A 25 -6.62 10.29 -4.80
CA PHE A 25 -6.05 11.61 -4.55
C PHE A 25 -5.27 12.17 -5.74
N THR A 26 -4.70 11.34 -6.61
CA THR A 26 -3.81 11.79 -7.69
C THR A 26 -4.49 11.93 -9.05
N SER A 27 -5.57 11.19 -9.31
CA SER A 27 -6.24 11.13 -10.62
C SER A 27 -7.12 12.34 -10.97
N ARG A 28 -7.68 13.04 -9.98
CA ARG A 28 -8.41 14.32 -10.15
C ARG A 28 -7.99 15.29 -9.05
N ALA A 29 -6.84 15.90 -9.30
CA ALA A 29 -6.02 16.56 -8.29
C ALA A 29 -6.60 17.88 -7.76
N ASN A 30 -7.25 18.66 -8.62
CA ASN A 30 -7.65 20.01 -8.27
C ASN A 30 -9.19 20.17 -8.41
N PRO A 31 -9.92 20.25 -7.28
CA PRO A 31 -11.38 20.44 -7.29
C PRO A 31 -11.79 21.86 -7.72
N ALA A 32 -10.84 22.80 -7.75
CA ALA A 32 -11.04 24.16 -8.25
C ALA A 32 -10.52 24.34 -9.68
N GLU A 33 -9.98 23.28 -10.30
CA GLU A 33 -9.63 23.29 -11.72
C GLU A 33 -10.90 23.60 -12.52
N ASP A 34 -10.76 24.44 -13.54
CA ASP A 34 -11.83 24.88 -14.45
C ASP A 34 -12.80 25.96 -13.95
N TYR A 35 -12.73 26.45 -12.70
CA TYR A 35 -13.57 27.59 -12.28
C TYR A 35 -12.91 28.95 -12.57
N THR A 36 -13.58 29.77 -13.36
CA THR A 36 -13.13 31.11 -13.79
C THR A 36 -13.99 32.23 -13.20
N ALA A 37 -13.46 33.45 -13.22
CA ALA A 37 -14.21 34.66 -12.82
C ALA A 37 -15.51 34.86 -13.63
N ALA A 38 -15.54 34.36 -14.87
CA ALA A 38 -16.72 34.40 -15.72
C ALA A 38 -17.85 33.49 -15.21
N GLU A 39 -17.52 32.40 -14.52
CA GLU A 39 -18.49 31.44 -13.97
C GLU A 39 -18.94 31.82 -12.55
N LEU A 40 -18.03 32.40 -11.77
CA LEU A 40 -18.28 32.73 -10.36
C LEU A 40 -18.86 34.14 -10.15
N GLY A 41 -18.72 35.04 -11.13
CA GLY A 41 -19.37 36.37 -11.15
C GLY A 41 -18.89 37.36 -10.07
N ASN A 42 -17.97 36.96 -9.19
CA ASN A 42 -17.42 37.78 -8.11
C ASN A 42 -15.94 37.45 -7.87
N GLN A 43 -15.08 38.47 -7.95
CA GLN A 43 -13.63 38.34 -7.76
C GLN A 43 -13.26 37.80 -6.36
N GLN A 44 -13.97 38.19 -5.30
CA GLN A 44 -13.67 37.70 -3.94
C GLN A 44 -13.90 36.19 -3.80
N VAL A 45 -14.88 35.65 -4.54
CA VAL A 45 -15.15 34.22 -4.57
C VAL A 45 -14.05 33.50 -5.34
N VAL A 46 -13.60 34.07 -6.46
CA VAL A 46 -12.46 33.54 -7.23
C VAL A 46 -11.19 33.49 -6.36
N ASP A 47 -10.88 34.56 -5.65
CA ASP A 47 -9.70 34.64 -4.78
C ASP A 47 -9.75 33.59 -3.66
N ALA A 48 -10.91 33.41 -3.03
CA ALA A 48 -11.11 32.38 -2.00
C ALA A 48 -10.98 30.95 -2.56
N PHE A 49 -11.50 30.70 -3.78
CA PHE A 49 -11.33 29.42 -4.46
C PHE A 49 -9.87 29.14 -4.83
N GLN A 50 -9.13 30.18 -5.26
CA GLN A 50 -7.71 30.07 -5.56
C GLN A 50 -6.89 29.76 -4.31
N GLU A 51 -7.13 30.46 -3.20
CA GLU A 51 -6.47 30.18 -1.90
C GLU A 51 -6.77 28.75 -1.43
N PHE A 52 -8.02 28.30 -1.56
CA PHE A 52 -8.39 26.92 -1.26
C PHE A 52 -7.65 25.94 -2.17
N ALA A 53 -7.58 26.19 -3.47
CA ALA A 53 -6.93 25.32 -4.45
C ALA A 53 -5.43 25.13 -4.15
N ASP A 54 -4.74 26.21 -3.82
CA ASP A 54 -3.31 26.20 -3.52
C ASP A 54 -3.02 25.44 -2.21
N ASN A 55 -3.79 25.72 -1.15
CA ASN A 55 -3.68 24.98 0.11
C ASN A 55 -4.04 23.49 -0.06
N TRP A 56 -5.12 23.21 -0.79
CA TRP A 56 -5.55 21.85 -1.10
C TRP A 56 -4.46 21.09 -1.84
N LYS A 57 -3.82 21.70 -2.85
CA LYS A 57 -2.74 21.08 -3.62
C LYS A 57 -1.59 20.63 -2.72
N ILE A 58 -1.13 21.52 -1.83
CA ILE A 58 -0.01 21.24 -0.91
C ILE A 58 -0.38 20.09 0.03
N HIS A 59 -1.51 20.21 0.73
CA HIS A 59 -1.92 19.20 1.72
C HIS A 59 -2.26 17.85 1.08
N ARG A 60 -2.88 17.87 -0.11
CA ARG A 60 -3.17 16.65 -0.87
C ARG A 60 -1.91 15.92 -1.29
N GLN A 61 -0.89 16.65 -1.76
CA GLN A 61 0.39 16.04 -2.15
C GLN A 61 1.10 15.40 -0.95
N ASP A 62 1.16 16.08 0.19
CA ASP A 62 1.73 15.52 1.43
C ASP A 62 0.95 14.26 1.88
N LEU A 63 -0.38 14.33 1.90
CA LEU A 63 -1.21 13.18 2.26
C LEU A 63 -1.02 12.00 1.30
N ALA A 64 -1.00 12.25 -0.01
CA ALA A 64 -0.78 11.21 -1.01
C ALA A 64 0.59 10.54 -0.82
N GLU A 65 1.65 11.30 -0.56
CA GLU A 65 2.98 10.74 -0.35
C GLU A 65 3.06 9.88 0.91
N ARG A 66 2.42 10.30 2.00
CA ARG A 66 2.32 9.50 3.23
C ARG A 66 1.57 8.19 3.01
N ILE A 67 0.47 8.23 2.26
CA ILE A 67 -0.31 7.02 1.90
C ILE A 67 0.52 6.08 1.03
N ARG A 68 1.26 6.61 0.05
CA ARG A 68 2.17 5.83 -0.79
C ARG A 68 3.25 5.15 0.05
N THR A 69 3.89 5.89 0.94
CA THR A 69 4.94 5.37 1.84
C THR A 69 4.39 4.24 2.70
N LEU A 70 3.23 4.43 3.33
CA LEU A 70 2.58 3.38 4.12
C LEU A 70 2.21 2.16 3.28
N GLY A 71 1.71 2.38 2.05
CA GLY A 71 1.38 1.33 1.10
C GLY A 71 2.58 0.45 0.74
N THR A 72 3.74 1.08 0.49
CA THR A 72 5.02 0.42 0.22
C THR A 72 5.49 -0.40 1.41
N ILE A 73 5.53 0.19 2.62
CA ILE A 73 5.95 -0.52 3.84
C ILE A 73 5.08 -1.76 4.07
N THR A 74 3.76 -1.60 3.90
CA THR A 74 2.80 -2.70 4.09
C THR A 74 3.00 -3.80 3.05
N TRP A 75 3.30 -3.44 1.79
CA TRP A 75 3.61 -4.41 0.73
C TRP A 75 4.90 -5.18 1.02
N GLU A 76 5.95 -4.47 1.41
CA GLU A 76 7.25 -5.06 1.75
C GLU A 76 7.11 -6.02 2.94
N ALA A 77 6.37 -5.63 3.98
CA ALA A 77 6.10 -6.48 5.13
C ALA A 77 5.43 -7.79 4.71
N ALA A 78 4.36 -7.73 3.88
CA ALA A 78 3.70 -8.94 3.38
C ALA A 78 4.66 -9.84 2.60
N LYS A 79 5.48 -9.26 1.71
CA LYS A 79 6.47 -9.99 0.92
C LYS A 79 7.50 -10.67 1.82
N SER A 80 8.02 -9.99 2.83
CA SER A 80 8.99 -10.55 3.77
C SER A 80 8.41 -11.73 4.56
N TYR A 81 7.16 -11.65 5.00
CA TYR A 81 6.49 -12.79 5.65
C TYR A 81 6.36 -13.99 4.70
N ASP A 82 5.89 -13.78 3.47
CA ASP A 82 5.75 -14.86 2.48
C ASP A 82 7.10 -15.52 2.14
N GLU A 83 8.17 -14.73 2.05
CA GLU A 83 9.53 -15.23 1.80
C GLU A 83 10.05 -16.09 2.96
N ILE A 84 9.81 -15.67 4.20
CA ILE A 84 10.19 -16.43 5.39
C ILE A 84 9.43 -17.75 5.45
N ASP A 85 8.11 -17.72 5.22
CA ASP A 85 7.26 -18.91 5.21
C ASP A 85 7.69 -19.90 4.12
N THR A 86 8.03 -19.41 2.93
CA THR A 86 8.51 -20.24 1.82
C THR A 86 9.84 -20.90 2.18
N LYS A 87 10.81 -20.14 2.68
CA LYS A 87 12.13 -20.66 3.11
C LYS A 87 12.00 -21.71 4.20
N LEU A 88 11.09 -21.49 5.16
CA LEU A 88 10.83 -22.45 6.24
C LEU A 88 10.20 -23.74 5.69
N ALA A 89 9.18 -23.62 4.83
CA ALA A 89 8.54 -24.78 4.20
C ALA A 89 9.52 -25.60 3.36
N ASP A 90 10.40 -24.96 2.60
CA ASP A 90 11.42 -25.63 1.79
C ASP A 90 12.48 -26.33 2.65
N ALA A 91 12.90 -25.69 3.75
CA ALA A 91 13.81 -26.31 4.71
C ALA A 91 13.20 -27.58 5.34
N LEU A 92 11.92 -27.53 5.73
CA LEU A 92 11.20 -28.69 6.29
C LEU A 92 11.05 -29.81 5.25
N ARG A 93 10.60 -29.50 4.03
CA ARG A 93 10.52 -30.49 2.93
C ARG A 93 11.87 -31.12 2.62
N GLY A 94 12.94 -30.34 2.66
CA GLY A 94 14.30 -30.83 2.46
C GLY A 94 14.74 -31.80 3.55
N GLN A 95 14.37 -31.56 4.81
CA GLN A 95 14.62 -32.49 5.91
C GLN A 95 13.80 -33.78 5.76
N ASP A 96 12.52 -33.69 5.43
CA ASP A 96 11.64 -34.85 5.22
C ASP A 96 12.13 -35.75 4.09
N ALA A 97 12.59 -35.16 2.98
CA ALA A 97 13.16 -35.90 1.85
C ALA A 97 14.45 -36.64 2.23
N LYS A 98 15.31 -36.02 3.04
CA LYS A 98 16.53 -36.66 3.58
C LYS A 98 16.18 -37.81 4.53
N ALA A 99 15.18 -37.64 5.39
CA ALA A 99 14.72 -38.68 6.31
C ALA A 99 14.16 -39.90 5.55
N LYS A 100 13.41 -39.70 4.47
CA LYS A 100 12.89 -40.79 3.63
C LYS A 100 13.99 -41.55 2.88
N ASN A 101 15.01 -40.86 2.38
CA ASN A 101 16.13 -41.51 1.67
C ASN A 101 17.13 -42.21 2.60
N GLY A 102 17.20 -41.83 3.89
CA GLY A 102 18.05 -42.48 4.89
C GLY A 102 17.47 -43.74 5.54
N GLY A 103 16.16 -43.99 5.38
CA GLY A 103 15.45 -45.14 5.96
C GLY A 103 15.50 -46.44 5.16
N GLY A 104 16.09 -46.42 3.97
CA GLY A 104 16.24 -47.59 3.09
C GLY A 104 17.61 -48.26 3.23
N GLY A 105 17.89 -48.89 4.37
CA GLY A 105 19.03 -49.80 4.57
C GLY A 105 18.54 -51.24 4.76
N PRO A 106 19.25 -52.26 4.23
CA PRO A 106 18.67 -53.51 3.73
C PRO A 106 18.24 -54.48 4.85
N ARG A 107 17.12 -55.16 4.62
CA ARG A 107 16.77 -56.44 5.25
C ARG A 107 16.77 -57.54 4.20
#